data_AF-A0AAD6F8G9-F1
#
_entry.id   AF-A0AAD6F8G9-F1
#
_cell.length_a   1.000
_cell.length_b   1.000
_cell.length_c   1.000
_cell.angle_alpha   90.00
_cell.angle_beta   90.00
_cell.angle_gamma   90.00
#
_symmetry.space_group_name_H-M   'P 1'
#
loop_
_entity.id
_entity.type
_entity.pdbx_description
1 polymer ?
#
loop_
_entity_poly.entity_id
_entity_poly.type
_entity_poly.pdbx_seq_one_letter_code
_entity_poly.pdbx_strand_id
1 'polypeptide(L)'
;MTQWWALLIILNLAMHLAASQHHRKTLYPSAYRIKRGTYSLINPTFLRSAEDVDLLFEILLAGMQIRDGEHHMLIPDEELASLRSVEKLEVICEDVLPKSLSDIRRLTVELGRRRQPLSWQDFERTVLTLVYTTQTLAAASSQQQKEAWSDAAVQLFRALQIDLKSS
;
A
#
# COMPACT_ATOMS: atom_id res chain seq x y z
N MET A 1 -19.17 -44.64 23.52
CA MET A 1 -18.98 -43.29 24.05
C MET A 1 -18.07 -42.50 23.11
N THR A 2 -18.62 -41.40 22.59
CA THR A 2 -17.94 -40.20 22.09
C THR A 2 -16.93 -40.34 20.92
N GLN A 3 -17.39 -40.04 19.69
CA GLN A 3 -16.56 -39.47 18.61
C GLN A 3 -16.84 -37.97 18.40
N TRP A 4 -17.72 -37.38 19.21
CA TRP A 4 -18.15 -35.98 19.10
C TRP A 4 -17.00 -34.98 19.32
N TRP A 5 -15.99 -35.35 20.11
CA TRP A 5 -14.77 -34.54 20.27
C TRP A 5 -13.93 -34.47 18.98
N ALA A 6 -13.92 -35.52 18.15
CA ALA A 6 -13.26 -35.46 16.86
C ALA A 6 -13.96 -34.46 15.92
N LEU A 7 -15.30 -34.40 15.94
CA LEU A 7 -16.06 -33.41 15.17
C LEU A 7 -15.82 -31.98 15.69
N LEU A 8 -15.73 -31.78 17.00
CA LEU A 8 -15.39 -30.47 17.58
C LEU A 8 -13.97 -30.03 17.23
N ILE A 9 -13.00 -30.95 17.23
CA ILE A 9 -11.62 -30.68 16.81
C ILE A 9 -11.57 -30.33 15.33
N ILE A 10 -12.25 -31.09 14.47
CA ILE A 10 -12.33 -30.80 13.03
C ILE A 10 -13.00 -29.45 12.78
N LEU A 11 -14.08 -29.14 13.48
CA LEU A 11 -14.78 -27.86 13.36
C LEU A 11 -13.90 -26.70 13.83
N ASN A 12 -13.18 -26.87 14.95
CA ASN A 12 -12.25 -25.87 15.48
C ASN A 12 -11.07 -25.65 14.53
N LEU A 13 -10.47 -26.72 13.99
CA LEU A 13 -9.43 -26.66 12.96
C LEU A 13 -9.96 -26.00 11.69
N ALA A 14 -11.17 -26.33 11.23
CA ALA A 14 -11.78 -25.70 10.07
C ALA A 14 -12.04 -24.21 10.31
N MET A 15 -12.46 -23.81 11.51
CA MET A 15 -12.61 -22.41 11.90
C MET A 15 -11.26 -21.68 11.95
N HIS A 16 -10.19 -22.30 12.46
CA HIS A 16 -8.85 -21.71 12.45
C HIS A 16 -8.24 -21.66 11.04
N LEU A 17 -8.46 -22.67 10.20
CA LEU A 17 -8.07 -22.65 8.79
C LEU A 17 -8.86 -21.59 8.01
N ALA A 18 -10.17 -21.48 8.21
CA ALA A 18 -11.00 -20.46 7.59
C ALA A 18 -10.61 -19.05 8.08
N ALA A 19 -10.34 -18.86 9.37
CA ALA A 19 -9.89 -17.59 9.93
C ALA A 19 -8.50 -17.21 9.41
N SER A 20 -7.55 -18.16 9.35
CA SER A 20 -6.21 -17.92 8.78
C SER A 20 -6.25 -17.68 7.26
N GLN A 21 -7.15 -18.32 6.52
CA GLN A 21 -7.40 -18.03 5.11
C GLN A 21 -8.01 -16.63 4.92
N HIS A 22 -8.95 -16.22 5.78
CA HIS A 22 -9.53 -14.87 5.75
C HIS A 22 -8.49 -13.78 6.08
N HIS A 23 -7.48 -14.13 6.89
CA HIS A 23 -6.37 -13.23 7.25
C HIS A 23 -5.22 -13.16 6.23
N ARG A 24 -5.23 -13.97 5.17
CA ARG A 24 -4.18 -13.99 4.15
C ARG A 24 -4.46 -13.10 2.93
N LYS A 25 -5.35 -12.12 3.05
CA LYS A 25 -5.44 -11.07 2.03
C LYS A 25 -4.27 -10.11 2.18
N THR A 26 -3.32 -10.23 1.26
CA THR A 26 -2.23 -9.24 1.09
C THR A 26 -2.85 -7.89 0.74
N LEU A 27 -2.48 -6.82 1.46
CA LEU A 27 -2.97 -5.47 1.19
C LEU A 27 -2.56 -4.98 -0.21
N TYR A 28 -1.32 -5.33 -0.60
CA TYR A 28 -0.71 -5.00 -1.88
C TYR A 28 -0.37 -6.27 -2.66
N PRO A 29 -1.36 -6.94 -3.28
CA PRO A 29 -1.13 -8.20 -4.00
C PRO A 29 -0.20 -8.04 -5.20
N SER A 30 -0.16 -6.84 -5.81
CA SER A 30 0.70 -6.55 -6.96
C SER A 30 2.20 -6.61 -6.61
N ALA A 31 2.57 -6.40 -5.34
CA ALA A 31 3.96 -6.54 -4.87
C ALA A 31 4.55 -7.95 -5.11
N TYR A 32 3.68 -8.95 -5.27
CA TYR A 32 4.07 -10.36 -5.45
C TYR A 32 3.85 -10.86 -6.88
N ARG A 33 3.40 -9.99 -7.81
CA ARG A 33 3.22 -10.34 -9.22
C ARG A 33 4.50 -10.05 -9.99
N ILE A 34 5.02 -11.05 -10.71
CA ILE A 34 6.18 -10.89 -11.59
C ILE A 34 5.70 -10.27 -12.91
N LYS A 35 6.07 -9.01 -13.17
CA LYS A 35 5.89 -8.38 -14.48
C LYS A 35 7.10 -8.74 -15.37
N ARG A 36 6.87 -9.21 -16.61
CA ARG A 36 7.95 -9.58 -17.55
C ARG A 36 8.87 -8.38 -17.79
N GLY A 37 10.17 -8.53 -17.49
CA GLY A 37 11.18 -7.47 -17.66
C GLY A 37 11.94 -7.11 -16.38
N THR A 38 11.29 -7.22 -15.21
CA THR A 38 11.86 -6.81 -13.91
C THR A 38 11.95 -8.02 -12.97
N TYR A 39 12.70 -9.04 -13.38
CA TYR A 39 12.76 -10.34 -12.70
C TYR A 39 13.39 -10.30 -11.28
N SER A 40 13.95 -9.17 -10.85
CA SER A 40 14.73 -9.05 -9.61
C SER A 40 14.00 -8.45 -8.40
N LEU A 41 12.75 -8.01 -8.53
CA LEU A 41 12.06 -7.24 -7.49
C LEU A 41 10.72 -7.84 -7.05
N ILE A 42 10.73 -9.09 -6.60
CA ILE A 42 9.60 -9.61 -5.81
C ILE A 42 9.57 -8.83 -4.49
N ASN A 43 8.42 -8.23 -4.16
CA ASN A 43 8.20 -7.46 -2.94
C ASN A 43 9.20 -6.29 -2.77
N PRO A 44 9.22 -5.31 -3.69
CA PRO A 44 10.16 -4.18 -3.61
C PRO A 44 9.86 -3.32 -2.38
N THR A 45 10.92 -2.79 -1.77
CA THR A 45 10.88 -1.94 -0.56
C THR A 45 12.01 -0.92 -0.68
N PHE A 46 11.67 0.36 -0.58
CA PHE A 46 12.58 1.49 -0.63
C PHE A 46 13.06 1.83 0.78
N LEU A 47 12.17 1.98 1.74
CA LEU A 47 12.49 2.27 3.14
C LEU A 47 13.14 1.05 3.80
N ARG A 48 14.45 1.05 4.05
CA ARG A 48 15.15 -0.03 4.78
C ARG A 48 15.98 0.48 5.95
N SER A 49 16.20 1.78 5.99
CA SER A 49 17.06 2.49 6.95
C SER A 49 16.45 3.86 7.28
N ALA A 50 17.02 4.55 8.27
CA ALA A 50 16.60 5.91 8.60
C ALA A 50 16.97 6.89 7.47
N GLU A 51 18.11 6.67 6.83
CA GLU A 51 18.58 7.44 5.68
C GLU A 51 17.61 7.34 4.49
N ASP A 52 16.99 6.18 4.28
CA ASP A 52 15.95 6.02 3.24
C ASP A 52 14.68 6.80 3.59
N VAL A 53 14.36 6.98 4.88
CA VAL A 53 13.21 7.78 5.32
C VAL A 53 13.46 9.26 5.06
N ASP A 54 14.65 9.75 5.41
CA ASP A 54 15.06 11.13 5.14
C ASP A 54 15.07 11.40 3.63
N LEU A 55 15.59 10.46 2.83
CA LEU A 55 15.59 10.57 1.38
C LEU A 55 14.16 10.57 0.80
N LEU A 56 13.26 9.70 1.27
CA LEU A 56 11.87 9.73 0.82
C LEU A 56 11.21 11.07 1.14
N PHE A 57 11.46 11.62 2.33
CA PHE A 57 10.95 12.92 2.72
C PHE A 57 11.48 14.03 1.83
N GLU A 58 12.78 14.03 1.51
CA GLU A 58 13.40 14.98 0.60
C GLU A 58 12.81 14.89 -0.82
N ILE A 59 12.65 13.67 -1.35
CA ILE A 59 12.00 13.43 -2.65
C ILE A 59 10.57 13.98 -2.67
N LEU A 60 9.79 13.76 -1.60
CA LEU A 60 8.43 14.29 -1.49
C LEU A 60 8.42 15.82 -1.42
N LEU A 61 9.34 16.42 -0.66
CA LEU A 61 9.50 17.88 -0.58
C LEU A 61 9.92 18.51 -1.90
N ALA A 62 10.74 17.81 -2.70
CA ALA A 62 11.15 18.23 -4.04
C ALA A 62 10.01 18.17 -5.07
N GLY A 63 8.79 17.79 -4.65
CA GLY A 63 7.60 17.84 -5.48
C GLY A 63 7.37 16.60 -6.33
N MET A 64 7.81 15.43 -5.85
CA MET A 64 7.55 14.14 -6.50
C MET A 64 6.06 13.97 -6.82
N GLN A 65 5.75 13.58 -8.05
CA GLN A 65 4.39 13.28 -8.51
C GLN A 65 4.24 11.81 -8.88
N ILE A 66 3.07 11.25 -8.55
CA ILE A 66 2.62 9.93 -8.96
C ILE A 66 1.37 10.13 -9.83
N ARG A 67 1.45 9.75 -11.10
CA ARG A 67 0.44 9.99 -12.13
C ARG A 67 -0.32 8.70 -12.50
N ASP A 68 -1.31 8.84 -13.37
CA ASP A 68 -2.02 7.74 -14.02
C ASP A 68 -1.65 7.69 -15.51
N GLY A 69 -1.53 6.50 -16.11
CA GLY A 69 -0.95 6.23 -17.45
C GLY A 69 0.59 6.08 -17.55
N GLU A 70 1.12 5.41 -18.58
CA GLU A 70 2.50 4.86 -18.61
C GLU A 70 3.65 5.85 -18.29
N HIS A 71 4.59 5.42 -17.43
CA HIS A 71 5.65 6.20 -16.75
C HIS A 71 5.11 7.26 -15.78
N HIS A 72 4.77 6.79 -14.58
CA HIS A 72 3.87 7.50 -13.68
C HIS A 72 4.60 8.30 -12.57
N MET A 73 5.87 8.04 -12.27
CA MET A 73 6.62 8.76 -11.25
C MET A 73 7.49 9.86 -11.84
N LEU A 74 7.34 11.09 -11.34
CA LEU A 74 8.16 12.24 -11.73
C LEU A 74 8.80 12.84 -10.49
N ILE A 75 10.11 13.01 -10.49
CA ILE A 75 10.84 13.84 -9.51
C ILE A 75 11.36 15.07 -10.28
N PRO A 76 10.90 16.29 -9.96
CA PRO A 76 11.35 17.51 -10.65
C PRO A 76 12.84 17.81 -10.48
N ASP A 77 13.41 17.41 -9.35
CA ASP A 77 14.82 17.58 -9.03
C ASP A 77 15.68 16.53 -9.76
N GLU A 78 16.58 16.98 -10.64
CA GLU A 78 17.42 16.11 -11.47
C GLU A 78 18.47 15.34 -10.66
N GLU A 79 19.00 15.93 -9.60
CA GLU A 79 19.97 15.26 -8.72
C GLU A 79 19.30 14.09 -8.02
N LEU A 80 18.13 14.32 -7.41
CA LEU A 80 17.35 13.27 -6.76
C LEU A 80 16.86 12.22 -7.76
N ALA A 81 16.40 12.63 -8.94
CA ALA A 81 15.93 11.71 -9.98
C ALA A 81 17.03 10.77 -10.50
N SER A 82 18.29 11.20 -10.45
CA SER A 82 19.44 10.40 -10.89
C SER A 82 19.89 9.32 -9.89
N LEU A 83 19.35 9.33 -8.67
CA LEU A 83 19.76 8.42 -7.62
C LEU A 83 19.33 6.98 -7.93
N ARG A 84 20.28 6.04 -7.89
CA ARG A 84 20.00 4.61 -8.10
C ARG A 84 18.98 4.04 -7.10
N SER A 85 18.86 4.62 -5.90
CA SER A 85 17.86 4.24 -4.92
C SER A 85 16.43 4.48 -5.41
N VAL A 86 16.21 5.47 -6.29
CA VAL A 86 14.90 5.84 -6.85
C VAL A 86 14.35 4.76 -7.79
N GLU A 87 15.20 3.96 -8.45
CA GLU A 87 14.75 2.85 -9.31
C GLU A 87 13.75 1.92 -8.59
N LYS A 88 13.96 1.66 -7.29
CA LYS A 88 13.03 0.84 -6.50
C LYS A 88 11.74 1.57 -6.18
N LEU A 89 11.84 2.86 -5.87
CA LEU A 89 10.68 3.69 -5.56
C LEU A 89 9.76 3.79 -6.79
N GLU A 90 10.36 3.93 -7.97
CA GLU A 90 9.66 3.86 -9.25
C GLU A 90 8.89 2.55 -9.37
N VAL A 91 9.53 1.36 -9.25
CA VAL A 91 8.74 0.13 -9.40
C VAL A 91 7.66 -0.05 -8.31
N ILE A 92 7.86 0.47 -7.10
CA ILE A 92 6.77 0.51 -6.10
C ILE A 92 5.61 1.35 -6.63
N CYS A 93 5.88 2.59 -7.03
CA CYS A 93 4.89 3.52 -7.53
C CYS A 93 4.19 3.02 -8.80
N GLU A 94 4.92 2.41 -9.73
CA GLU A 94 4.41 1.93 -11.03
C GLU A 94 3.66 0.60 -10.91
N ASP A 95 4.29 -0.40 -10.30
CA ASP A 95 3.83 -1.78 -10.40
C ASP A 95 3.11 -2.28 -9.15
N VAL A 96 3.26 -1.62 -8.00
CA VAL A 96 2.73 -2.10 -6.71
C VAL A 96 1.50 -1.32 -6.25
N LEU A 97 1.53 0.01 -6.34
CA LEU A 97 0.45 0.84 -5.77
C LEU A 97 -0.87 0.69 -6.55
N PRO A 98 -2.01 0.62 -5.84
CA PRO A 98 -3.30 0.68 -6.52
C PRO A 98 -3.52 2.07 -7.13
N LYS A 99 -3.92 2.12 -8.40
CA LYS A 99 -4.18 3.39 -9.12
C LYS A 99 -5.67 3.70 -9.26
N SER A 100 -6.52 2.68 -9.23
CA SER A 100 -7.97 2.84 -9.34
C SER A 100 -8.60 3.19 -7.99
N LEU A 101 -9.60 4.07 -7.99
CA LEU A 101 -10.37 4.41 -6.79
C LEU A 101 -11.05 3.16 -6.18
N SER A 102 -11.49 2.21 -7.00
CA SER A 102 -12.09 0.96 -6.51
C SER A 102 -11.09 0.08 -5.76
N ASP A 103 -9.85 -0.03 -6.25
CA ASP A 103 -8.81 -0.78 -5.55
C ASP A 103 -8.39 -0.08 -4.26
N ILE A 104 -8.31 1.26 -4.27
CA ILE A 104 -7.99 2.04 -3.08
C ILE A 104 -9.10 1.93 -2.03
N ARG A 105 -10.37 2.00 -2.41
CA ARG A 105 -11.50 1.76 -1.49
C ARG A 105 -11.51 0.34 -0.93
N ARG A 106 -11.15 -0.66 -1.74
CA ARG A 106 -10.98 -2.02 -1.24
C ARG A 106 -9.85 -2.07 -0.19
N LEU A 107 -8.72 -1.43 -0.47
CA LEU A 107 -7.59 -1.33 0.45
C LEU A 107 -8.01 -0.66 1.77
N THR A 108 -8.72 0.47 1.74
CA THR A 108 -9.14 1.17 2.97
C THR A 108 -10.08 0.32 3.84
N VAL A 109 -10.98 -0.45 3.23
CA VAL A 109 -11.84 -1.40 3.95
C VAL A 109 -11.02 -2.50 4.63
N GLU A 110 -10.03 -3.08 3.93
CA GLU A 110 -9.17 -4.11 4.51
C GLU A 110 -8.26 -3.53 5.61
N LEU A 111 -7.73 -2.33 5.44
CA LEU A 111 -6.98 -1.59 6.47
C LEU A 111 -7.85 -1.33 7.72
N GLY A 112 -9.08 -0.88 7.55
CA GLY A 112 -10.00 -0.60 8.66
C GLY A 112 -10.45 -1.83 9.45
N ARG A 113 -10.32 -3.03 8.87
CA ARG A 113 -10.60 -4.31 9.55
C ARG A 113 -9.41 -4.88 10.30
N ARG A 114 -8.19 -4.39 10.03
CA ARG A 114 -6.99 -4.92 10.67
C ARG A 114 -6.95 -4.55 12.15
N ARG A 115 -6.43 -5.49 12.93
CA ARG A 115 -6.17 -5.35 14.37
C ARG A 115 -4.67 -5.48 14.71
N GLN A 116 -3.87 -5.78 13.71
CA GLN A 116 -2.43 -5.95 13.82
C GLN A 116 -1.74 -4.77 13.15
N PRO A 117 -0.57 -4.32 13.66
CA PRO A 117 0.23 -3.31 13.00
C PRO A 117 0.58 -3.73 11.56
N LEU A 118 0.77 -2.74 10.69
CA LEU A 118 1.25 -2.93 9.34
C LEU A 118 2.68 -3.46 9.39
N SER A 119 3.00 -4.35 8.44
CA SER A 119 4.41 -4.60 8.18
C SER A 119 5.03 -3.31 7.63
N TRP A 120 6.34 -3.16 7.80
CA TRP A 120 7.06 -2.00 7.29
C TRP A 120 6.81 -1.73 5.80
N GLN A 121 6.73 -2.78 4.98
CA GLN A 121 6.45 -2.65 3.54
C GLN A 121 5.00 -2.22 3.27
N ASP A 122 4.03 -2.73 4.04
CA ASP A 122 2.63 -2.34 3.90
C ASP A 122 2.43 -0.89 4.38
N PHE A 123 3.16 -0.45 5.41
CA PHE A 123 3.17 0.93 5.89
C PHE A 123 3.70 1.88 4.81
N GLU A 124 4.89 1.60 4.27
CA GLU A 124 5.50 2.34 3.16
C GLU A 124 4.52 2.52 1.99
N ARG A 125 3.94 1.42 1.53
CA ARG A 125 3.00 1.43 0.40
C ARG A 125 1.71 2.18 0.73
N THR A 126 1.25 2.14 1.98
CA THR A 126 0.07 2.90 2.43
C THR A 126 0.35 4.39 2.45
N VAL A 127 1.54 4.81 2.88
CA VAL A 127 1.99 6.21 2.78
C VAL A 127 2.04 6.66 1.32
N LEU A 128 2.69 5.90 0.44
CA LEU A 128 2.77 6.26 -0.98
C LEU A 128 1.40 6.24 -1.69
N THR A 129 0.49 5.34 -1.28
CA THR A 129 -0.90 5.34 -1.77
C THR A 129 -1.64 6.60 -1.31
N LEU A 130 -1.42 7.07 -0.08
CA LEU A 130 -1.97 8.34 0.40
C LEU A 130 -1.42 9.51 -0.41
N VAL A 131 -0.11 9.56 -0.67
CA VAL A 131 0.51 10.59 -1.53
C VAL A 131 -0.18 10.62 -2.89
N TYR A 132 -0.25 9.48 -3.59
CA TYR A 132 -0.96 9.37 -4.87
C TYR A 132 -2.41 9.88 -4.77
N THR A 133 -3.16 9.39 -3.78
CA THR A 133 -4.57 9.76 -3.57
C THR A 133 -4.76 11.27 -3.38
N THR A 134 -3.89 11.91 -2.60
CA THR A 134 -3.95 13.37 -2.38
C THR A 134 -3.60 14.17 -3.64
N GLN A 135 -2.66 13.70 -4.45
CA GLN A 135 -2.32 14.32 -5.73
C GLN A 135 -3.46 14.16 -6.74
N THR A 136 -4.06 12.98 -6.83
CA THR A 136 -5.25 12.74 -7.66
C THR A 136 -6.43 13.60 -7.22
N LEU A 137 -6.64 13.75 -5.91
CA LEU A 137 -7.65 14.65 -5.35
C LEU A 137 -7.41 16.10 -5.79
N ALA A 138 -6.18 16.59 -5.72
CA ALA A 138 -5.82 17.95 -6.15
C ALA A 138 -6.07 18.17 -7.65
N ALA A 139 -5.87 17.13 -8.47
CA ALA A 139 -6.10 17.16 -9.92
C ALA A 139 -7.57 16.90 -10.33
N ALA A 140 -8.45 16.49 -9.41
CA ALA A 140 -9.82 16.11 -9.74
C ALA A 140 -10.67 17.30 -10.22
N SER A 141 -11.39 17.12 -11.32
CA SER A 141 -12.16 18.20 -11.98
C SER A 141 -13.60 18.33 -11.48
N SER A 142 -14.25 17.22 -11.13
CA SER A 142 -15.65 17.21 -10.68
C SER A 142 -15.78 17.12 -9.15
N GLN A 143 -16.85 17.73 -8.61
CA GLN A 143 -17.14 17.70 -7.18
C GLN A 143 -17.31 16.27 -6.66
N GLN A 144 -18.03 15.42 -7.42
CA GLN A 144 -18.22 14.02 -7.07
C GLN A 144 -16.90 13.25 -6.97
N GLN A 145 -15.95 13.50 -7.88
CA GLN A 145 -14.61 12.89 -7.80
C GLN A 145 -13.85 13.41 -6.59
N LYS A 146 -13.89 14.73 -6.33
CA LYS A 146 -13.22 15.32 -5.16
C LYS A 146 -13.72 14.69 -3.86
N GLU A 147 -15.03 14.54 -3.68
CA GLU A 147 -15.61 13.89 -2.50
C GLU A 147 -15.17 12.43 -2.38
N ALA A 148 -15.22 11.69 -3.50
CA ALA A 148 -14.84 10.29 -3.53
C ALA A 148 -13.36 10.04 -3.19
N TRP A 149 -12.46 10.87 -3.72
CA TRP A 149 -11.02 10.81 -3.45
C TRP A 149 -10.67 11.35 -2.06
N SER A 150 -11.38 12.38 -1.59
CA SER A 150 -11.22 12.91 -0.23
C SER A 150 -11.57 11.86 0.83
N ASP A 151 -12.66 11.13 0.65
CA ASP A 151 -13.05 10.04 1.55
C ASP A 151 -11.95 8.96 1.62
N ALA A 152 -11.43 8.55 0.46
CA ALA A 152 -10.32 7.60 0.39
C ALA A 152 -9.06 8.11 1.11
N ALA A 153 -8.68 9.38 0.89
CA ALA A 153 -7.52 9.99 1.53
C ALA A 153 -7.65 10.02 3.07
N VAL A 154 -8.83 10.42 3.57
CA VAL A 154 -9.11 10.46 5.02
C VAL A 154 -9.03 9.07 5.63
N GLN A 155 -9.56 8.04 4.95
CA GLN A 155 -9.51 6.66 5.45
C GLN A 155 -8.07 6.11 5.47
N LEU A 156 -7.27 6.37 4.44
CA LEU A 156 -5.85 5.99 4.41
C LEU A 156 -5.06 6.68 5.53
N PHE A 157 -5.24 7.99 5.69
CA PHE A 157 -4.60 8.76 6.76
C PHE A 157 -5.00 8.24 8.15
N ARG A 158 -6.28 7.95 8.37
CA ARG A 158 -6.76 7.36 9.63
C ARG A 158 -6.12 6.00 9.89
N ALA A 159 -5.98 5.15 8.88
CA ALA A 159 -5.34 3.84 9.02
C ALA A 159 -3.88 3.98 9.47
N LEU A 160 -3.12 4.89 8.83
CA LEU A 160 -1.73 5.19 9.22
C LEU A 160 -1.63 5.78 10.64
N GLN A 161 -2.55 6.67 11.02
CA GLN A 161 -2.57 7.23 12.38
C GLN A 161 -2.84 6.18 13.46
N ILE A 162 -3.73 5.22 13.18
CA ILE A 162 -4.02 4.12 14.10
C ILE A 162 -2.78 3.24 14.22
N ASP A 163 -2.14 2.93 13.10
CA ASP A 163 -0.94 2.10 13.06
C ASP A 163 0.18 2.69 13.91
N LEU A 164 0.49 3.99 13.72
CA LEU A 164 1.50 4.74 14.48
C LEU A 164 1.20 4.88 15.98
N LYS A 165 -0.07 4.80 16.39
CA LYS A 165 -0.45 4.80 17.81
C LYS A 165 -0.34 3.43 18.46
N SER A 166 -0.33 2.38 17.64
CA SER A 166 -0.27 0.99 18.08
C SER A 166 1.14 0.39 18.02
N SER A 167 2.08 1.08 17.37
CA SER A 167 3.50 0.74 17.27
C SER A 167 4.31 1.15 18.49
#